data_AF-A0A4U5W429-F1
#
_entry.id   AF-A0A4U5W429-F1
#
_cell.length_a   1.000
_cell.length_b   1.000
_cell.length_c   1.000
_cell.angle_alpha   90.00
_cell.angle_beta   90.00
_cell.angle_gamma   90.00
#
_symmetry.space_group_name_H-M   'P 1'
#
loop_
_entity.id
_entity.type
_entity.pdbx_description
1 polymer ?
#
loop_
_entity_poly.entity_id
_entity_poly.type
_entity_poly.pdbx_seq_one_letter_code
_entity_poly.pdbx_strand_id
1 'polypeptide(L)'
;EVDRIDQIAPALDAGATRLLFDNMGPDLLREAVALVNGRVPTEASGGVRLDTIAAIAASGVDYVSVGRLTQSAPAADIGLD
;
A
#
# COMPACT_ATOMS: atom_id res chain seq x y z
N GLU A 1 0.97 -8.53 6.99
CA GLU A 1 0.31 -8.28 5.71
C GLU A 1 -1.04 -8.97 5.73
N VAL A 2 -2.03 -8.37 5.08
CA VAL A 2 -3.39 -8.90 4.96
C VAL A 2 -3.86 -8.73 3.51
N ASP A 3 -4.54 -9.73 2.98
CA ASP A 3 -5.12 -9.75 1.63
C ASP A 3 -6.66 -9.71 1.67
N ARG A 4 -7.26 -9.86 2.85
CA ARG A 4 -8.71 -9.80 3.06
C ARG A 4 -9.06 -8.98 4.31
N ILE A 5 -10.21 -8.33 4.27
CA ILE A 5 -10.72 -7.44 5.32
C ILE A 5 -10.88 -8.16 6.68
N ASP A 6 -11.30 -9.42 6.67
CA ASP A 6 -11.52 -10.23 7.87
C ASP A 6 -10.24 -10.50 8.68
N GLN A 7 -9.06 -10.33 8.08
CA GLN A 7 -7.77 -10.48 8.75
C GLN A 7 -7.35 -9.23 9.54
N ILE A 8 -7.96 -8.07 9.29
CA ILE A 8 -7.55 -6.79 9.90
C ILE A 8 -7.71 -6.83 11.43
N ALA A 9 -8.87 -7.24 11.93
CA ALA A 9 -9.11 -7.29 13.37
C ALA A 9 -8.19 -8.30 14.09
N PRO A 10 -8.07 -9.56 13.63
CA PRO A 10 -7.10 -10.51 14.22
C PRO A 10 -5.66 -10.01 14.21
N ALA A 11 -5.23 -9.32 13.14
CA ALA A 11 -3.87 -8.78 13.07
C ALA A 11 -3.64 -7.66 14.10
N LEU A 12 -4.63 -6.79 14.32
CA LEU A 12 -4.57 -5.73 15.33
C LEU A 12 -4.61 -6.32 16.75
N ASP A 13 -5.47 -7.31 17.00
CA ASP A 13 -5.57 -8.00 18.29
C ASP A 13 -4.27 -8.77 18.62
N ALA A 14 -3.58 -9.28 17.61
CA ALA A 14 -2.26 -9.89 17.74
C ALA A 14 -1.13 -8.88 17.99
N GLY A 15 -1.42 -7.58 18.03
CA GLY A 15 -0.44 -6.52 18.33
C GLY A 15 0.38 -6.08 17.12
N ALA A 16 -0.11 -6.26 15.89
CA ALA A 16 0.54 -5.67 14.72
C ALA A 16 0.67 -4.15 14.90
N THR A 17 1.87 -3.61 14.70
CA THR A 17 2.17 -2.18 14.84
C THR A 17 2.04 -1.41 13.53
N ARG A 18 1.80 -2.12 12.43
CA ARG A 18 1.57 -1.59 11.08
C ARG A 18 0.84 -2.64 10.24
N LEU A 19 0.00 -2.21 9.31
CA LEU A 19 -0.69 -3.11 8.39
C LEU A 19 -0.32 -2.81 6.94
N LEU A 20 0.05 -3.87 6.23
CA LEU A 20 0.25 -3.89 4.78
C LEU A 20 -0.96 -4.57 4.14
N PHE A 21 -1.64 -3.86 3.26
CA PHE A 21 -2.76 -4.34 2.46
C PHE A 21 -2.23 -4.82 1.10
N ASP A 22 -2.32 -6.13 0.85
CA ASP A 22 -1.80 -6.74 -0.36
C ASP A 22 -2.86 -6.81 -1.47
N ASN A 23 -2.52 -6.28 -2.65
CA ASN A 23 -3.33 -6.36 -3.88
C ASN A 23 -4.80 -5.92 -3.74
N MET A 24 -5.09 -5.02 -2.79
CA MET A 24 -6.42 -4.45 -2.60
C MET A 24 -6.66 -3.26 -3.55
N GLY A 25 -7.83 -3.21 -4.18
CA GLY A 25 -8.25 -2.06 -4.99
C GLY A 25 -8.64 -0.84 -4.13
N PRO A 26 -8.75 0.37 -4.72
CA PRO A 26 -9.01 1.62 -3.98
C PRO A 26 -10.26 1.60 -3.09
N ASP A 27 -11.32 0.93 -3.51
CA ASP A 27 -12.58 0.86 -2.75
C ASP A 27 -12.41 0.01 -1.49
N LEU A 28 -11.75 -1.14 -1.63
CA LEU A 28 -11.45 -2.03 -0.53
C LEU A 28 -10.41 -1.43 0.42
N LEU A 29 -9.44 -0.70 -0.12
CA LEU A 29 -8.47 0.04 0.69
C LEU A 29 -9.15 1.11 1.55
N ARG A 30 -10.15 1.83 1.02
CA ARG A 30 -10.92 2.81 1.81
C ARG A 30 -11.65 2.15 2.98
N GLU A 31 -12.26 1.00 2.73
CA GLU A 31 -12.89 0.19 3.79
C GLU A 31 -11.86 -0.29 4.82
N ALA A 32 -10.73 -0.83 4.36
CA ALA A 32 -9.65 -1.31 5.21
C ALA A 32 -9.08 -0.22 6.12
N VAL A 33 -8.80 0.96 5.56
CA VAL A 33 -8.33 2.15 6.31
C VAL A 33 -9.37 2.56 7.35
N ALA A 34 -10.65 2.59 6.99
CA ALA A 34 -11.73 2.90 7.93
C ALA A 34 -11.82 1.89 9.08
N LEU A 35 -11.60 0.60 8.82
CA LEU A 35 -11.56 -0.45 9.84
C LEU A 35 -10.32 -0.33 10.74
N VAL A 36 -9.16 0.02 10.20
CA VAL A 36 -7.98 0.30 11.02
C VAL A 36 -8.22 1.49 11.95
N ASN A 37 -8.96 2.50 11.48
CA ASN A 37 -9.40 3.66 12.27
C ASN A 37 -8.24 4.36 12.99
N GLY A 38 -7.13 4.56 12.28
CA GLY A 38 -5.93 5.25 12.80
C GLY A 38 -5.18 4.55 13.94
N ARG A 39 -5.53 3.29 14.27
CA ARG A 39 -4.88 2.54 15.36
C ARG A 39 -3.40 2.26 15.08
N VAL A 40 -3.07 2.00 13.82
CA VAL A 40 -1.70 1.78 13.33
C VAL A 40 -1.55 2.36 11.92
N PRO A 41 -0.33 2.69 11.48
CA PRO A 41 -0.12 3.12 10.11
C PRO A 41 -0.46 2.01 9.12
N THR A 42 -0.94 2.43 7.96
CA THR A 42 -1.42 1.58 6.87
C THR A 42 -0.56 1.75 5.63
N GLU A 43 -0.39 0.66 4.88
CA GLU A 43 0.40 0.64 3.67
C GLU A 43 -0.31 -0.17 2.60
N ALA A 44 -0.35 0.32 1.36
CA ALA A 44 -0.82 -0.44 0.21
C ALA A 44 0.36 -0.99 -0.61
N SER A 45 0.23 -2.22 -1.09
CA SER A 45 1.16 -2.87 -2.02
C SER A 45 0.41 -3.62 -3.12
N GLY A 46 1.15 -4.01 -4.16
CA GLY A 46 0.61 -4.75 -5.30
C GLY A 46 0.05 -3.84 -6.40
N GLY A 47 0.38 -4.14 -7.66
CA GLY A 47 -0.20 -3.46 -8.82
C GLY A 47 0.09 -1.95 -8.96
N VAL A 48 1.03 -1.39 -8.19
CA VAL A 48 1.29 0.06 -8.18
C VAL A 48 2.04 0.52 -9.44
N ARG A 49 1.43 1.44 -10.17
CA ARG A 49 1.90 2.06 -11.42
C ARG A 49 1.60 3.57 -11.39
N LEU A 50 2.20 4.33 -12.30
CA LEU A 50 2.02 5.80 -12.36
C LEU A 50 0.56 6.23 -12.54
N ASP A 51 -0.24 5.44 -13.25
CA ASP A 51 -1.67 5.69 -13.48
C ASP A 51 -2.57 5.16 -12.36
N THR A 52 -2.10 4.22 -11.52
CA THR A 52 -2.88 3.66 -10.41
C THR A 52 -2.56 4.30 -9.06
N ILE A 53 -1.35 4.81 -8.87
CA ILE A 53 -0.84 5.28 -7.57
C ILE A 53 -1.67 6.43 -6.98
N ALA A 54 -2.23 7.31 -7.80
CA ALA A 54 -3.05 8.42 -7.33
C ALA A 54 -4.35 7.94 -6.65
N ALA A 55 -5.03 6.95 -7.24
CA ALA A 55 -6.25 6.39 -6.67
C ALA A 55 -5.96 5.56 -5.41
N ILE A 56 -4.82 4.86 -5.38
CA ILE A 56 -4.36 4.13 -4.20
C ILE A 56 -4.07 5.11 -3.05
N ALA A 57 -3.30 6.17 -3.29
CA ALA A 57 -3.01 7.17 -2.26
C ALA A 57 -4.27 7.88 -1.76
N ALA A 58 -5.23 8.17 -2.65
CA ALA A 58 -6.51 8.77 -2.29
C ALA A 58 -7.42 7.85 -1.46
N SER A 59 -7.08 6.56 -1.28
CA SER A 59 -7.81 5.67 -0.38
C SER A 59 -7.60 5.99 1.10
N GLY A 60 -6.61 6.84 1.41
CA GLY A 60 -6.28 7.25 2.78
C GLY A 60 -5.22 6.38 3.46
N VAL A 61 -4.49 5.54 2.71
CA VAL A 61 -3.33 4.83 3.25
C VAL A 61 -2.18 5.81 3.56
N ASP A 62 -1.42 5.54 4.62
CA ASP A 62 -0.30 6.38 5.01
C ASP A 62 0.91 6.21 4.07
N TYR A 63 1.06 5.03 3.49
CA TYR A 63 2.19 4.66 2.63
C TYR A 63 1.75 3.84 1.42
N VAL A 64 2.53 3.93 0.34
CA VAL A 64 2.37 3.08 -0.85
C VAL A 64 3.72 2.48 -1.20
N SER A 65 3.80 1.15 -1.19
CA SER A 65 5.00 0.41 -1.57
C SER A 65 5.05 0.18 -3.08
N VAL A 66 6.15 0.58 -3.72
CA VAL A 66 6.32 0.51 -5.18
C VAL A 66 7.56 -0.30 -5.54
N GLY A 67 7.40 -1.61 -5.75
CA GLY A 67 8.52 -2.49 -6.13
C GLY A 67 9.24 -2.08 -7.42
N ARG A 68 8.54 -1.40 -8.34
CA ARG A 68 9.11 -0.92 -9.61
C ARG A 68 10.30 0.02 -9.43
N LEU A 69 10.36 0.75 -8.31
CA LEU A 69 11.44 1.70 -8.02
C LEU A 69 12.81 1.04 -7.89
N THR A 70 12.86 -0.23 -7.48
CA THR A 70 14.11 -0.96 -7.27
C THR A 70 14.30 -2.12 -8.24
N GLN A 71 13.21 -2.81 -8.63
CA GLN A 71 13.29 -3.99 -9.48
C GLN A 71 13.35 -3.69 -10.98
N SER A 72 12.83 -2.53 -11.42
CA SER A 72 12.66 -2.24 -12.86
C SER A 72 12.65 -0.74 -13.18
N ALA A 73 13.40 0.05 -12.42
CA ALA A 73 13.64 1.44 -12.75
C ALA A 73 14.52 1.53 -14.02
N PRO A 74 14.14 2.35 -15.02
CA PRO A 74 14.98 2.56 -16.19
C PRO A 74 16.27 3.28 -15.77
N ALA A 75 17.40 2.92 -16.39
CA ALA A 75 18.64 3.66 -16.23
C ALA A 75 18.45 5.09 -16.77
N ALA A 76 19.03 6.07 -16.07
CA ALA A 76 19.14 7.42 -16.60
C ALA A 76 20.13 7.43 -17.76
N ASP A 77 19.77 8.08 -18.86
CA ASP A 77 20.66 8.32 -19.98
C ASP A 77 21.60 9.49 -19.65
N ILE A 78 22.90 9.23 -19.54
CA ILE A 78 23.92 10.20 -19.10
C ILE A 78 25.10 10.19 -20.08
N GLY A 79 25.38 11.35 -20.68
CA GLY A 79 26.58 11.60 -21.49
C GLY A 79 27.62 12.40 -20.72
N LEU A 80 28.90 12.12 -20.96
CA LEU A 80 30.05 12.88 -20.46
C LEU A 80 30.87 13.34 -21.66
N ASP A 81 30.61 14.55 -22.13
CA ASP A 81 31.41 15.25 -23.16
C ASP A 81 32.50 16.15 -22.55
#